data_AF-A0A731R5S1-F1
#
_entry.id   AF-A0A731R5S1-F1
#
_cell.length_a   1.000
_cell.length_b   1.000
_cell.length_c   1.000
_cell.angle_alpha   90.00
_cell.angle_beta   90.00
_cell.angle_gamma   90.00
#
_symmetry.space_group_name_H-M   'P 1'
#
loop_
_entity.id
_entity.type
_entity.pdbx_description
1 polymer ?
#
loop_
_entity_poly.entity_id
_entity_poly.type
_entity_poly.pdbx_seq_one_letter_code
_entity_poly.pdbx_strand_id
1 'polypeptide(L)'
;MISQHSWQAPAINRKKVGDMTVTMLSDGYLDVSFELLSGIDGSRAEELLQKRGASALPRININVYVIQTRERTILVDSGAGGINGWSGWLQVALAAAAVRGRLLDRAASDNQAVSGMHFNLPTIGKVVRDSSSFTLNYDLWSPAV
;
A
#
# COMPACT_ATOMS: atom_id res chain seq x y z
N MET A 1 -6.78 35.24 1.52
CA MET A 1 -6.13 34.30 2.45
C MET A 1 -5.47 33.22 1.62
N ILE A 2 -4.15 33.09 1.68
CA ILE A 2 -3.42 32.04 0.97
C ILE A 2 -3.56 30.76 1.80
N SER A 3 -4.16 29.72 1.22
CA SER A 3 -4.18 28.38 1.81
C SER A 3 -2.75 27.90 1.99
N GLN A 4 -2.25 27.89 3.22
CA GLN A 4 -1.03 27.16 3.55
C GLN A 4 -1.32 25.70 3.26
N HIS A 5 -0.69 25.15 2.23
CA HIS A 5 -0.82 23.73 1.98
C HIS A 5 -0.03 23.01 3.08
N SER A 6 -0.74 22.43 4.06
CA SER A 6 -0.15 21.61 5.12
C SER A 6 0.21 20.23 4.58
N TRP A 7 1.26 20.17 3.77
CA TRP A 7 1.80 18.90 3.30
C TRP A 7 2.71 18.30 4.38
N GLN A 8 2.44 17.05 4.76
CA GLN A 8 3.36 16.24 5.56
C GLN A 8 4.23 15.40 4.63
N ALA A 9 5.50 15.22 5.00
CA ALA A 9 6.39 14.30 4.30
C ALA A 9 5.83 12.86 4.33
N PRO A 10 6.09 12.04 3.30
CA PRO A 10 5.64 10.65 3.29
C PRO A 10 6.11 9.90 4.53
N ALA A 11 5.20 9.15 5.16
CA ALA A 11 5.56 8.34 6.31
C ALA A 11 6.39 7.12 5.87
N ILE A 12 7.71 7.25 6.03
CA ILE A 12 8.72 6.25 5.69
C ILE A 12 9.45 5.87 6.96
N ASN A 13 9.53 4.57 7.25
CA ASN A 13 10.31 4.04 8.37
C ASN A 13 11.27 2.97 7.89
N ARG A 14 12.57 3.25 7.94
CA ARG A 14 13.63 2.32 7.50
C ARG A 14 14.36 1.74 8.70
N LYS A 15 14.50 0.41 8.74
CA LYS A 15 15.22 -0.33 9.78
C LYS A 15 16.09 -1.44 9.19
N LYS A 16 17.20 -1.73 9.87
CA LYS A 16 18.01 -2.93 9.61
C LYS A 16 17.41 -4.12 10.36
N VAL A 17 17.30 -5.26 9.70
CA VAL A 17 16.87 -6.54 10.28
C VAL A 17 17.87 -7.61 9.80
N GLY A 18 18.85 -7.92 10.66
CA GLY A 18 20.04 -8.68 10.24
C GLY A 18 20.72 -8.00 9.05
N ASP A 19 21.00 -8.78 8.00
CA ASP A 19 21.64 -8.28 6.79
C ASP A 19 20.68 -7.51 5.86
N MET A 20 19.39 -7.53 6.14
CA MET A 20 18.36 -6.88 5.32
C MET A 20 18.11 -5.44 5.76
N THR A 21 17.66 -4.61 4.81
CA THR A 21 17.05 -3.31 5.08
C THR A 21 15.56 -3.43 4.80
N VAL A 22 14.73 -3.18 5.81
CA VAL A 22 13.26 -3.16 5.70
C VAL A 22 12.80 -1.71 5.75
N THR A 23 12.05 -1.27 4.75
CA THR A 23 11.46 0.07 4.68
C THR A 23 9.94 -0.07 4.65
N MET A 24 9.27 0.36 5.72
CA MET A 24 7.83 0.57 5.73
C MET A 24 7.52 1.88 5.01
N LEU A 25 6.53 1.85 4.14
CA LEU A 25 5.97 2.97 3.40
C LEU A 25 4.47 3.01 3.71
N SER A 26 3.95 4.15 4.16
CA SER A 26 2.51 4.32 4.29
C SER A 26 1.90 4.67 2.93
N ASP A 27 0.81 3.98 2.57
CA ASP A 27 -0.08 4.35 1.47
C ASP A 27 -1.22 5.28 1.94
N GLY A 28 -1.37 5.45 3.25
CA GLY A 28 -2.45 6.19 3.88
C GLY A 28 -3.12 5.40 4.99
N TYR A 29 -4.38 5.70 5.24
CA TYR A 29 -5.17 5.08 6.30
C TYR A 29 -6.67 5.26 6.03
N LEU A 30 -7.46 4.37 6.61
CA LEU A 30 -8.91 4.47 6.61
C LEU A 30 -9.42 4.62 8.04
N ASP A 31 -10.37 5.54 8.24
CA ASP A 31 -11.12 5.71 9.47
C ASP A 31 -12.50 5.06 9.26
N VAL A 32 -12.68 3.82 9.73
CA VAL A 32 -13.87 3.00 9.45
C VAL A 32 -14.33 2.25 10.69
N SER A 33 -15.61 1.89 10.77
CA SER A 33 -16.14 1.10 11.89
C SER A 33 -15.58 -0.34 11.89
N PHE A 34 -15.52 -0.94 13.08
CA PHE A 34 -15.17 -2.35 13.26
C PHE A 34 -16.18 -3.33 12.66
N GLU A 35 -17.39 -2.88 12.31
CA GLU A 35 -18.40 -3.71 11.61
C GLU A 35 -17.91 -4.26 10.27
N LEU A 36 -16.84 -3.69 9.69
CA LEU A 36 -16.16 -4.22 8.51
C LEU A 36 -15.40 -5.53 8.78
N LEU A 37 -15.11 -5.86 10.04
CA LEU A 37 -14.30 -7.01 10.42
C LEU A 37 -15.19 -8.18 10.84
N SER A 38 -14.92 -9.35 10.27
CA SER A 38 -15.60 -10.58 10.67
C SER A 38 -15.04 -11.09 12.00
N GLY A 39 -15.94 -11.61 12.86
CA GLY A 39 -15.56 -12.20 14.14
C GLY A 39 -15.25 -11.20 15.26
N ILE A 40 -15.57 -9.92 15.06
CA ILE A 40 -15.39 -8.85 16.05
C ILE A 40 -16.74 -8.21 16.37
N ASP A 41 -17.05 -8.07 17.67
CA ASP A 41 -18.15 -7.24 18.15
C ASP A 41 -17.69 -5.77 18.16
N GLY A 42 -18.27 -4.95 17.28
CA GLY A 42 -17.89 -3.56 17.11
C GLY A 42 -18.07 -2.73 18.37
N SER A 43 -19.20 -2.89 19.07
CA SER A 43 -19.49 -2.16 20.31
C SER A 43 -18.47 -2.49 21.39
N ARG A 44 -18.08 -3.77 21.50
CA ARG A 44 -17.05 -4.19 22.44
C ARG A 44 -15.67 -3.63 22.08
N ALA A 45 -15.33 -3.60 20.79
CA ALA A 45 -14.05 -3.06 20.33
C ALA A 45 -13.94 -1.54 20.59
N GLU A 46 -15.03 -0.79 20.37
CA GLU A 46 -15.12 0.64 20.65
C GLU A 46 -14.96 0.93 22.15
N GLU A 47 -15.62 0.16 23.02
CA GLU A 47 -15.49 0.28 24.48
C GLU A 47 -14.03 0.11 24.93
N LEU A 48 -13.30 -0.84 24.33
CA LEU A 48 -11.88 -1.07 24.62
C LEU A 48 -10.99 0.11 24.19
N LEU A 49 -11.27 0.74 23.05
CA LEU A 49 -10.54 1.93 22.60
C LEU A 49 -10.81 3.12 23.52
N GLN A 50 -12.07 3.35 23.87
CA GLN A 50 -12.46 4.44 24.77
C GLN A 50 -11.84 4.29 26.15
N LYS A 51 -11.79 3.08 26.72
CA LYS A 51 -11.10 2.80 27.99
C LYS A 51 -9.61 3.15 27.98
N ARG A 52 -8.98 3.18 26.80
CA ARG A 52 -7.58 3.60 26.62
C ARG A 52 -7.43 5.08 26.24
N GLY A 53 -8.52 5.84 26.17
CA GLY A 53 -8.52 7.23 25.72
C GLY A 53 -8.27 7.40 24.23
N ALA A 54 -8.46 6.34 23.42
CA ALA A 54 -8.35 6.40 21.96
C ALA A 54 -9.71 6.72 21.32
N SER A 55 -9.68 7.18 20.06
CA SER A 55 -10.89 7.38 19.24
C SER A 55 -11.69 6.08 19.11
N ALA A 56 -13.02 6.16 19.21
CA ALA A 56 -13.91 5.04 18.96
C ALA A 56 -14.03 4.68 17.47
N LEU A 57 -13.81 5.65 16.57
CA LEU A 57 -13.62 5.38 15.15
C LEU A 57 -12.14 5.02 14.92
N PRO A 58 -11.80 3.74 14.67
CA PRO A 58 -10.41 3.32 14.56
C PRO A 58 -9.79 3.79 13.24
N ARG A 59 -8.53 4.21 13.34
CA ARG A 59 -7.66 4.43 12.18
C ARG A 59 -6.89 3.17 11.84
N ILE A 60 -7.13 2.62 10.67
CA ILE A 60 -6.42 1.47 10.13
C ILE A 60 -5.38 1.97 9.14
N ASN A 61 -4.09 1.74 9.40
CA ASN A 61 -3.03 2.16 8.50
C ASN A 61 -2.86 1.18 7.34
N ILE A 62 -2.64 1.69 6.14
CA ILE A 62 -2.30 0.89 4.97
C ILE A 62 -0.80 1.03 4.77
N ASN A 63 -0.06 -0.03 5.09
CA ASN A 63 1.39 -0.06 5.02
C ASN A 63 1.87 -1.04 3.97
N VAL A 64 2.94 -0.66 3.30
CA VAL A 64 3.66 -1.45 2.30
C VAL A 64 5.09 -1.59 2.78
N TYR A 65 5.71 -2.73 2.47
CA TYR A 65 7.08 -3.01 2.91
C TYR A 65 7.99 -3.26 1.72
N VAL A 66 9.13 -2.56 1.70
CA VAL A 66 10.25 -2.85 0.81
C VAL A 66 11.32 -3.56 1.62
N ILE A 67 11.64 -4.79 1.22
CA ILE A 67 12.71 -5.59 1.82
C ILE A 67 13.88 -5.65 0.84
N GLN A 68 15.01 -5.12 1.25
CA GLN A 68 16.23 -5.09 0.46
C GLN A 68 17.26 -6.03 1.09
N THR A 69 17.65 -7.04 0.32
CA THR A 69 18.76 -7.96 0.61
C THR A 69 19.96 -7.57 -0.24
N ARG A 70 21.07 -8.31 -0.14
CA ARG A 70 22.23 -8.13 -1.04
C ARG A 70 21.90 -8.50 -2.50
N GLU A 71 20.95 -9.41 -2.70
CA GLU A 71 20.68 -10.02 -4.02
C GLU A 71 19.44 -9.42 -4.69
N ARG A 72 18.45 -9.00 -3.91
CA ARG A 72 17.14 -8.59 -4.42
C ARG A 72 16.46 -7.54 -3.57
N THR A 73 15.60 -6.77 -4.23
CA THR A 73 14.59 -5.91 -3.62
C THR A 73 13.23 -6.57 -3.79
N ILE A 74 12.47 -6.68 -2.71
CA ILE A 74 11.15 -7.30 -2.64
C ILE A 74 10.18 -6.23 -2.19
N LEU A 75 9.02 -6.15 -2.83
CA LEU A 75 7.89 -5.34 -2.40
C LEU A 75 6.80 -6.27 -1.87
N VAL A 76 6.32 -5.99 -0.67
CA VAL A 76 5.19 -6.67 -0.05
C VAL A 76 4.05 -5.66 -0.03
N ASP A 77 2.95 -6.02 -0.72
CA ASP A 77 1.77 -5.20 -0.99
C ASP A 77 2.01 -4.00 -1.90
N SER A 78 0.91 -3.40 -2.39
CA SER A 78 0.94 -2.29 -3.36
C SER A 78 0.01 -1.14 -2.99
N GLY A 79 -0.45 -1.08 -1.73
CA GLY A 79 -1.43 -0.10 -1.28
C GLY A 79 -2.84 -0.35 -1.85
N ALA A 80 -3.76 0.54 -1.50
CA ALA A 80 -5.17 0.53 -1.92
C ALA A 80 -5.49 1.52 -3.04
N GLY A 81 -4.49 2.26 -3.54
CA GLY A 81 -4.62 3.04 -4.79
C GLY A 81 -5.60 4.21 -4.75
N GLY A 82 -5.99 4.68 -3.57
CA GLY A 82 -6.88 5.84 -3.40
C GLY A 82 -8.37 5.52 -3.39
N ILE A 83 -8.75 4.24 -3.26
CA ILE A 83 -10.15 3.84 -3.08
C ILE A 83 -10.79 4.66 -1.95
N ASN A 84 -11.94 5.28 -2.24
CA ASN A 84 -12.71 6.13 -1.32
C ASN A 84 -11.93 7.30 -0.69
N GLY A 85 -10.78 7.70 -1.27
CA GLY A 85 -9.94 8.78 -0.76
C GLY A 85 -9.10 8.42 0.48
N TRP A 86 -9.09 7.15 0.90
CA TRP A 86 -8.37 6.69 2.10
C TRP A 86 -6.85 6.56 1.91
N SER A 87 -6.37 6.53 0.68
CA SER A 87 -5.03 6.06 0.36
C SER A 87 -4.48 6.61 -0.95
N GLY A 88 -3.49 5.95 -1.56
CA GLY A 88 -2.89 6.35 -2.83
C GLY A 88 -1.61 7.17 -2.67
N TRP A 89 -1.10 7.32 -1.45
CA TRP A 89 0.13 8.06 -1.17
C TRP A 89 1.39 7.22 -1.40
N LEU A 90 1.24 5.91 -1.64
CA LEU A 90 2.35 4.99 -1.83
C LEU A 90 3.27 5.41 -2.97
N GLN A 91 2.73 5.97 -4.06
CA GLN A 91 3.55 6.37 -5.20
C GLN A 91 4.55 7.46 -4.80
N VAL A 92 4.12 8.40 -3.95
CA VAL A 92 4.98 9.44 -3.37
C VAL A 92 6.00 8.80 -2.43
N ALA A 93 5.58 7.87 -1.57
CA ALA A 93 6.47 7.20 -0.63
C ALA A 93 7.53 6.31 -1.33
N LEU A 94 7.16 5.56 -2.36
CA LEU A 94 8.07 4.72 -3.15
C LEU A 94 9.04 5.56 -4.00
N ALA A 95 8.58 6.71 -4.52
CA ALA A 95 9.43 7.65 -5.24
C ALA A 95 10.46 8.29 -4.29
N ALA A 96 10.01 8.75 -3.12
CA ALA A 96 10.89 9.27 -2.07
C ALA A 96 11.90 8.22 -1.57
N ALA A 97 11.51 6.94 -1.51
CA ALA A 97 12.43 5.85 -1.18
C ALA A 97 13.36 5.44 -2.35
N ALA A 98 13.20 6.02 -3.55
CA ALA A 98 13.89 5.64 -4.78
C ALA A 98 13.75 4.14 -5.12
N VAL A 99 12.58 3.56 -4.83
CA VAL A 99 12.28 2.13 -5.06
C VAL A 99 11.35 1.95 -6.25
N ARG A 100 10.40 2.89 -6.46
CA ARG A 100 9.32 2.75 -7.46
C ARG A 100 9.84 2.39 -8.85
N GLY A 101 10.71 3.24 -9.40
CA GLY A 101 11.22 3.10 -10.77
C GLY A 101 11.86 1.74 -10.97
N ARG A 102 12.83 1.39 -10.11
CA ARG A 102 13.58 0.13 -10.18
C ARG A 102 12.69 -1.11 -10.16
N LEU A 103 11.63 -1.12 -9.34
CA LEU A 103 10.74 -2.28 -9.26
C LEU A 103 9.82 -2.41 -10.47
N LEU A 104 9.23 -1.30 -10.93
CA LEU A 104 8.39 -1.31 -12.13
C LEU A 104 9.22 -1.60 -13.38
N ASP A 105 10.44 -1.03 -13.45
CA ASP A 105 11.40 -1.31 -14.51
C ASP A 105 11.68 -2.80 -14.57
N ARG A 106 12.04 -3.41 -13.44
CA ARG A 106 12.33 -4.85 -13.35
C ARG A 106 11.12 -5.71 -13.70
N ALA A 107 9.95 -5.44 -13.11
CA ALA A 107 8.75 -6.22 -13.35
C ALA A 107 8.37 -6.24 -14.84
N ALA A 108 8.49 -5.09 -15.52
CA ALA A 108 8.23 -4.98 -16.94
C ALA A 108 9.32 -5.64 -17.81
N SER A 109 10.59 -5.38 -17.51
CA SER A 109 11.72 -5.90 -18.30
C SER A 109 11.87 -7.42 -18.18
N ASP A 110 11.64 -7.96 -16.99
CA ASP A 110 11.73 -9.41 -16.72
C ASP A 110 10.40 -10.14 -17.05
N ASN A 111 9.36 -9.42 -17.53
CA ASN A 111 8.00 -9.92 -17.79
C ASN A 111 7.43 -10.74 -16.62
N GLN A 112 7.62 -10.22 -15.39
CA GLN A 112 7.24 -10.93 -14.16
C GLN A 112 5.73 -10.87 -13.95
N ALA A 113 5.16 -12.00 -13.52
CA ALA A 113 3.83 -12.04 -12.94
C ALA A 113 3.84 -11.29 -11.59
N VAL A 114 2.89 -10.39 -11.41
CA VAL A 114 2.63 -9.69 -10.15
C VAL A 114 1.30 -10.17 -9.61
N SER A 115 1.22 -10.39 -8.30
CA SER A 115 -0.02 -10.81 -7.63
C SER A 115 -0.41 -9.81 -6.54
N GLY A 116 -1.71 -9.73 -6.26
CA GLY A 116 -2.25 -8.82 -5.25
C GLY A 116 -3.58 -9.32 -4.68
N MET A 117 -3.80 -9.06 -3.39
CA MET A 117 -4.97 -9.50 -2.62
C MET A 117 -6.32 -8.90 -3.07
N HIS A 118 -6.29 -7.87 -3.91
CA HIS A 118 -7.48 -7.27 -4.55
C HIS A 118 -7.40 -7.28 -6.09
N PHE A 119 -6.51 -8.09 -6.67
CA PHE A 119 -6.51 -8.27 -8.12
C PHE A 119 -7.71 -9.12 -8.52
N ASN A 120 -8.25 -8.88 -9.72
CA ASN A 120 -9.24 -9.78 -10.31
C ASN A 120 -8.69 -11.20 -10.35
N LEU A 121 -9.54 -12.20 -10.11
CA LEU A 121 -9.17 -13.61 -10.24
C LEU A 121 -8.51 -13.83 -11.62
N PRO A 122 -7.33 -14.48 -11.70
CA PRO A 122 -6.70 -15.36 -10.70
C PRO A 122 -5.75 -14.65 -9.72
N THR A 123 -5.94 -13.36 -9.46
CA THR A 123 -5.10 -12.48 -8.63
C THR A 123 -3.71 -12.24 -9.23
N ILE A 124 -3.59 -12.28 -10.56
CA ILE A 124 -2.33 -12.11 -11.29
C ILE A 124 -2.49 -11.03 -12.36
N GLY A 125 -1.46 -10.20 -12.53
CA GLY A 125 -1.32 -9.25 -13.64
C GLY A 125 0.15 -9.06 -14.03
N LYS A 126 0.38 -8.24 -15.05
CA LYS A 126 1.72 -7.89 -15.54
C LYS A 126 1.89 -6.40 -15.61
N VAL A 127 3.06 -5.91 -15.21
CA VAL A 127 3.44 -4.52 -15.41
C VAL A 127 3.98 -4.38 -16.83
N VAL A 128 3.38 -3.52 -17.63
CA VAL A 128 3.81 -3.20 -18.99
C VAL A 128 4.34 -1.78 -19.01
N ARG A 129 5.51 -1.58 -19.62
CA ARG A 129 6.03 -0.24 -19.88
C ARG A 129 5.44 0.28 -21.18
N ASP A 130 4.86 1.47 -21.13
CA ASP A 130 4.47 2.25 -22.31
C ASP A 130 5.27 3.54 -22.31
N SER A 131 6.17 3.72 -23.30
CA SER A 131 6.96 4.93 -23.57
C SER A 131 7.57 5.63 -22.34
N SER A 132 6.78 6.38 -21.57
CA SER A 132 7.16 7.12 -20.36
C SER A 132 6.42 6.70 -19.07
N SER A 133 5.62 5.63 -19.12
CA SER A 133 4.70 5.20 -18.07
C SER A 133 4.70 3.67 -17.87
N PHE A 134 4.03 3.23 -16.80
CA PHE A 134 3.81 1.82 -16.49
C PHE A 134 2.33 1.58 -16.28
N THR A 135 1.82 0.50 -16.86
CA THR A 135 0.43 0.07 -16.77
C THR A 135 0.37 -1.33 -16.18
N LEU A 136 -0.58 -1.57 -15.28
CA LEU A 136 -0.92 -2.92 -14.85
C LEU A 136 -1.92 -3.50 -15.84
N ASN A 137 -1.52 -4.55 -16.56
CA ASN A 137 -2.39 -5.33 -17.43
C ASN A 137 -2.84 -6.59 -16.68
N TYR A 138 -4.15 -6.78 -16.54
CA TYR A 138 -4.71 -8.02 -16.03
C TYR A 138 -4.76 -9.02 -17.19
N ASP A 139 -4.05 -10.15 -17.07
CA ASP A 139 -4.14 -11.23 -18.06
C ASP A 139 -5.54 -11.88 -17.94
N LEU A 140 -6.50 -11.35 -18.75
CA LEU A 140 -7.82 -11.88 -19.11
C LEU A 140 -8.97 -11.86 -18.07
N TRP A 141 -10.11 -11.34 -18.55
CA TRP A 141 -11.52 -11.47 -18.10
C TRP A 141 -11.91 -10.97 -16.69
N SER A 142 -12.90 -10.07 -16.64
CA SER A 142 -13.61 -9.63 -15.43
C SER A 142 -15.12 -9.78 -15.64
N PRO A 143 -15.85 -10.58 -14.85
CA PRO A 143 -17.24 -10.27 -14.54
C PRO A 143 -17.25 -9.25 -13.39
N ALA A 144 -18.12 -8.24 -13.45
CA ALA A 144 -18.24 -7.09 -12.51
C ALA A 144 -17.19 -6.00 -12.80
N VAL A 145 -17.48 -4.70 -13.04
CA VAL A 145 -18.59 -3.79 -12.65
C VAL A 145 -18.97 -3.86 -11.18
#